data_AF-A0A8D8ZB41-F1
#
_entry.id   AF-A0A8D8ZB41-F1
#
_cell.length_a   1.000
_cell.length_b   1.000
_cell.length_c   1.000
_cell.angle_alpha   90.00
_cell.angle_beta   90.00
_cell.angle_gamma   90.00
#
_symmetry.space_group_name_H-M   'P 1'
#
loop_
_entity.id
_entity.type
_entity.pdbx_description
1 polymer ?
#
loop_
_entity_poly.entity_id
_entity_poly.type
_entity_poly.pdbx_seq_one_letter_code
_entity_poly.pdbx_strand_id
1 'polypeptide(L)'
;MTRTEYHHAETQTVYVKKNQVQCNNQSAQTPVFPLKHTQSNTMITRRTQTRSRYIPDIGDVFKKVSDKSYVTYDEWLNKYNIVDHVIKIQTWYRHIKMKKRQKNILEHLYEYTELQVHTKEELRKKLDRVDSADNNLIKKKPSSRHDFDVLYMIIGKWWTNEMQRIRDIPDETIRKNEHVKLLQKEIYYLSKLDRCRAECREKAEQKQLLCLLNKAAKPKKMITSNNKEVSISTIETQKATVLKNIYVKIIRRD
;
A
#
# COMPACT_ATOMS: atom_id res chain seq x y z
N MET A 1 21.20 66.41 -44.28
CA MET A 1 21.33 65.35 -45.30
C MET A 1 22.52 64.50 -44.86
N THR A 2 22.31 63.32 -44.29
CA THR A 2 22.10 62.06 -45.00
C THR A 2 21.08 61.16 -44.27
N ARG A 3 20.11 60.69 -45.05
CA ARG A 3 18.99 59.82 -44.65
C ARG A 3 19.39 58.39 -45.01
N THR A 4 19.76 57.58 -44.03
CA THR A 4 20.07 56.16 -44.25
C THR A 4 18.90 55.33 -43.77
N GLU A 5 18.12 54.81 -44.72
CA GLU A 5 17.00 53.90 -44.50
C GLU A 5 17.54 52.47 -44.55
N TYR A 6 17.44 51.75 -43.42
CA TYR A 6 17.84 50.34 -43.35
C TYR A 6 16.62 49.47 -43.67
N HIS A 7 16.65 48.85 -44.85
CA HIS A 7 15.64 47.89 -45.26
C HIS A 7 15.79 46.58 -44.48
N HIS A 8 14.69 46.13 -43.91
CA HIS A 8 14.54 44.89 -43.18
C HIS A 8 15.15 43.70 -43.95
N ALA A 9 16.23 43.13 -43.42
CA ALA A 9 16.70 41.81 -43.82
C ALA A 9 15.81 40.74 -43.17
N GLU A 10 14.53 40.75 -43.49
CA GLU A 10 13.72 39.56 -43.35
C GLU A 10 14.11 38.60 -44.48
N THR A 11 14.27 37.32 -44.12
CA THR A 11 14.53 36.15 -44.98
C THR A 11 16.00 35.85 -45.32
N GLN A 12 16.63 34.99 -44.50
CA GLN A 12 17.39 33.83 -44.99
C GLN A 12 17.81 32.94 -43.80
N THR A 13 16.92 32.04 -43.39
CA THR A 13 17.26 30.63 -43.08
C THR A 13 15.96 29.87 -42.83
N VAL A 14 15.60 28.98 -43.74
CA VAL A 14 14.55 27.99 -43.50
C VAL A 14 15.11 26.98 -42.52
N TYR A 15 14.51 26.87 -41.33
CA TYR A 15 14.87 25.84 -40.36
C TYR A 15 14.48 24.46 -40.90
N VAL A 16 15.47 23.64 -41.25
CA VAL A 16 15.29 22.22 -41.57
C VAL A 16 15.51 21.42 -40.29
N LYS A 17 14.48 20.72 -39.79
CA LYS A 17 14.65 19.74 -38.70
C LYS A 17 15.66 18.69 -39.15
N LYS A 18 16.83 18.64 -38.50
CA LYS A 18 17.73 17.49 -38.65
C LYS A 18 17.01 16.26 -38.11
N ASN A 19 16.76 15.28 -38.98
CA ASN A 19 16.37 13.94 -38.56
C ASN A 19 17.41 13.46 -37.54
N GLN A 20 16.96 13.15 -36.33
CA GLN A 20 17.81 12.58 -35.29
C GLN A 20 18.28 11.20 -35.77
N VAL A 21 19.42 11.14 -36.43
CA VAL A 21 20.16 9.89 -36.57
C VAL A 21 20.47 9.43 -35.15
N GLN A 22 20.06 8.21 -34.80
CA GLN A 22 20.45 7.59 -33.55
C GLN A 22 21.97 7.48 -33.51
N CYS A 23 22.64 8.47 -32.91
CA CYS A 23 24.00 8.29 -32.44
C CYS A 23 23.94 7.23 -31.34
N ASN A 24 24.58 6.09 -31.59
CA ASN A 24 24.92 5.14 -30.55
C ASN A 24 25.84 5.86 -29.57
N ASN A 25 25.25 6.46 -28.55
CA ASN A 25 25.96 6.97 -27.39
C ASN A 25 26.53 5.75 -26.66
N GLN A 26 27.72 5.30 -27.07
CA GLN A 26 28.48 4.31 -26.32
C GLN A 26 28.71 4.90 -24.94
N SER A 27 27.97 4.41 -23.96
CA SER A 27 28.11 4.78 -22.56
C SER A 27 29.48 4.30 -22.11
N ALA A 28 30.40 5.25 -21.92
CA ALA A 28 31.70 4.97 -21.35
C ALA A 28 31.50 4.39 -19.95
N GLN A 29 31.72 3.09 -19.79
CA GLN A 29 31.72 2.45 -18.48
C GLN A 29 33.06 2.75 -17.80
N THR A 30 33.07 3.71 -16.89
CA THR A 30 34.22 3.96 -16.01
C THR A 30 34.12 3.01 -14.82
N PRO A 31 35.00 2.01 -14.66
CA PRO A 31 34.98 1.18 -13.48
C PRO A 31 35.42 2.01 -12.26
N VAL A 32 34.53 2.13 -11.28
CA VAL A 32 34.80 2.81 -10.01
C VAL A 32 35.59 1.87 -9.11
N PHE A 33 36.91 1.91 -9.20
CA PHE A 33 37.77 1.34 -8.18
C PHE A 33 38.14 2.43 -7.18
N PRO A 34 38.01 2.22 -5.86
CA PRO A 34 38.51 3.19 -4.90
C PRO A 34 40.03 3.26 -5.04
N LEU A 35 40.56 4.37 -5.56
CA LEU A 35 42.00 4.64 -5.54
C LEU A 35 42.44 4.75 -4.08
N LYS A 36 43.07 3.69 -3.56
CA LYS A 36 43.74 3.74 -2.26
C LYS A 36 45.11 4.36 -2.46
N HIS A 37 45.31 5.56 -1.93
CA HIS A 37 46.61 6.22 -1.96
C HIS A 37 47.56 5.52 -0.98
N THR A 38 48.48 4.70 -1.49
CA THR A 38 49.59 4.14 -0.70
C THR A 38 50.80 5.06 -0.80
N GLN A 39 51.23 5.64 0.31
CA GLN A 39 52.48 6.41 0.35
C GLN A 39 53.66 5.44 0.41
N SER A 40 54.66 5.64 -0.46
CA SER A 40 55.96 4.98 -0.36
C SER A 40 56.99 5.95 0.20
N ASN A 41 57.61 5.61 1.32
CA ASN A 41 58.68 6.41 1.90
C ASN A 41 60.02 6.05 1.24
N THR A 42 60.84 7.05 0.92
CA THR A 42 62.21 6.87 0.42
C THR A 42 63.23 6.97 1.54
N MET A 43 64.40 6.35 1.35
CA MET A 43 65.47 6.35 2.35
C MET A 43 66.05 7.76 2.53
N ILE A 44 66.07 8.25 3.77
CA ILE A 44 66.69 9.54 4.12
C ILE A 44 68.08 9.27 4.69
N THR A 45 69.12 9.81 4.06
CA THR A 45 70.50 9.72 4.57
C THR A 45 70.86 10.99 5.34
N ARG A 46 71.35 10.86 6.57
CA ARG A 46 71.94 11.94 7.35
C ARG A 46 73.40 11.59 7.66
N ARG A 47 74.31 12.56 7.52
CA ARG A 47 75.74 12.38 7.81
C ARG A 47 76.09 13.18 9.06
N THR A 48 76.88 12.58 9.93
CA THR A 48 77.44 13.24 11.12
C THR A 48 78.95 13.32 10.94
N GLN A 49 79.52 14.51 11.07
CA GLN A 49 80.97 14.73 10.98
C GLN A 49 81.50 15.21 12.33
N THR A 50 82.51 14.50 12.85
CA THR A 50 83.24 14.91 14.05
C THR A 50 84.62 15.37 13.61
N ARG A 51 84.90 16.69 13.63
CA ARG A 51 86.20 17.27 13.25
C ARG A 51 86.70 18.17 14.37
N SER A 52 88.01 18.22 14.61
CA SER A 52 88.60 19.09 15.65
C SER A 52 88.48 20.58 15.36
N ARG A 53 88.17 20.97 14.11
CA ARG A 53 87.91 22.35 13.69
C ARG A 53 86.75 22.37 12.70
N TYR A 54 85.55 22.66 13.19
CA TYR A 54 84.36 22.91 12.38
C TYR A 54 84.19 24.41 12.15
N ILE A 55 83.88 24.81 10.92
CA ILE A 55 83.55 26.20 10.57
C ILE A 55 82.10 26.18 10.08
N PRO A 56 81.17 26.84 10.79
CA PRO A 56 79.76 26.79 10.42
C PRO A 56 79.44 27.59 9.16
N ASP A 57 78.49 27.07 8.40
CA ASP A 57 77.93 27.72 7.22
C ASP A 57 76.62 28.46 7.58
N ILE A 58 76.18 29.38 6.70
CA ILE A 58 75.01 30.25 6.90
C ILE A 58 73.71 29.43 7.08
N GLY A 59 73.66 28.21 6.56
CA GLY A 59 72.53 27.28 6.70
C GLY A 59 72.52 26.47 8.00
N ASP A 60 73.57 26.57 8.84
CA ASP A 60 73.68 25.76 10.05
C ASP A 60 72.79 26.30 11.17
N VAL A 61 71.85 25.45 11.61
CA VAL A 61 70.97 25.76 12.75
C VAL A 61 71.53 25.12 14.00
N PHE A 62 72.14 25.94 14.86
CA PHE A 62 72.59 25.50 16.18
C PHE A 62 71.42 25.35 17.14
N LYS A 63 70.96 24.12 17.31
CA LYS A 63 69.90 23.82 18.29
C LYS A 63 70.52 23.36 19.59
N LYS A 64 70.51 24.22 20.61
CA LYS A 64 70.76 23.81 22.00
C LYS A 64 69.52 23.06 22.50
N VAL A 65 69.60 21.74 22.57
CA VAL A 65 68.54 20.90 23.12
C VAL A 65 68.84 20.72 24.61
N SER A 66 67.88 21.03 25.48
CA SER A 66 67.99 20.68 26.89
C SER A 66 67.75 19.18 27.07
N ASP A 67 68.58 18.56 27.90
CA ASP A 67 68.42 17.14 28.22
C ASP A 67 67.11 16.93 28.96
N LYS A 68 66.20 16.20 28.33
CA LYS A 68 65.02 15.65 28.99
C LYS A 68 65.39 14.29 29.54
N SER A 69 64.91 13.97 30.73
CA SER A 69 65.05 12.62 31.28
C SER A 69 64.50 11.60 30.29
N TYR A 70 65.29 10.57 30.01
CA TYR A 70 64.83 9.42 29.24
C TYR A 70 63.62 8.81 29.94
N VAL A 71 62.57 8.52 29.19
CA VAL A 71 61.36 7.86 29.72
C VAL A 71 61.38 6.42 29.26
N THR A 72 61.37 5.50 30.21
CA THR A 72 61.30 4.07 29.91
C THR A 72 59.93 3.71 29.35
N TYR A 73 59.82 2.63 28.58
CA TYR A 73 58.54 2.20 27.99
C TYR A 73 57.42 2.07 29.02
N ASP A 74 57.69 1.47 30.17
CA ASP A 74 56.69 1.26 31.23
C ASP A 74 56.27 2.59 31.89
N GLU A 75 57.20 3.52 32.07
CA GLU A 75 56.91 4.86 32.57
C GLU A 75 56.05 5.64 31.59
N TRP A 76 56.30 5.53 30.29
CA TRP A 76 55.48 6.13 29.25
C TRP A 76 54.08 5.50 29.24
N LEU A 77 53.99 4.17 29.27
CA LEU A 77 52.73 3.42 29.28
C LEU A 77 51.83 3.83 30.46
N ASN A 78 52.42 3.94 31.65
CA ASN A 78 51.73 4.33 32.87
C ASN A 78 51.43 5.84 32.90
N LYS A 79 52.38 6.70 32.51
CA LYS A 79 52.19 8.16 32.50
C LYS A 79 51.03 8.59 31.61
N TYR A 80 50.84 7.90 30.48
CA TYR A 80 49.78 8.20 29.53
C TYR A 80 48.55 7.28 29.68
N ASN A 81 48.52 6.39 30.68
CA ASN A 81 47.44 5.42 30.94
C ASN A 81 46.93 4.74 29.66
N ILE A 82 47.86 4.28 28.82
CA ILE A 82 47.53 3.87 27.45
C ILE A 82 46.61 2.65 27.44
N VAL A 83 46.81 1.75 28.39
CA VAL A 83 45.98 0.56 28.58
C VAL A 83 44.52 0.94 28.83
N ASP A 84 44.25 1.92 29.69
CA ASP A 84 42.90 2.42 29.97
C ASP A 84 42.27 3.06 28.73
N HIS A 85 43.05 3.81 27.96
CA HIS A 85 42.57 4.39 26.70
C HIS A 85 42.21 3.31 25.67
N VAL A 86 43.04 2.26 25.56
CA VAL A 86 42.75 1.11 24.69
C VAL A 86 41.49 0.39 25.14
N ILE A 87 41.32 0.14 26.45
CA ILE A 87 40.10 -0.49 27.00
C ILE A 87 38.87 0.37 26.70
N LYS A 88 38.95 1.70 26.86
CA LYS A 88 37.87 2.62 26.47
C LYS A 88 37.55 2.51 24.97
N ILE A 89 38.54 2.51 24.09
CA ILE A 89 38.31 2.38 22.65
C ILE A 89 37.64 1.02 22.33
N GLN A 90 38.14 -0.06 22.92
CA GLN A 90 37.61 -1.41 22.70
C GLN A 90 36.18 -1.57 23.22
N THR A 91 35.87 -1.03 24.41
CA THR A 91 34.51 -1.06 24.97
C THR A 91 33.53 -0.28 24.11
N TRP A 92 33.90 0.93 23.67
CA TRP A 92 33.09 1.71 22.73
C TRP A 92 32.89 1.01 21.39
N TYR A 93 33.94 0.40 20.85
CA TYR A 93 33.84 -0.37 19.61
C TYR A 93 32.87 -1.56 19.75
N ARG A 94 32.97 -2.32 20.84
CA ARG A 94 32.05 -3.44 21.13
C ARG A 94 30.61 -2.96 21.26
N HIS A 95 30.38 -1.83 21.93
CA HIS A 95 29.06 -1.21 22.07
C HIS A 95 28.46 -0.82 20.72
N ILE A 96 29.23 -0.13 19.87
CA ILE A 96 28.79 0.26 18.52
C ILE A 96 28.45 -0.98 17.69
N LYS A 97 29.28 -2.03 17.76
CA LYS A 97 29.04 -3.29 17.06
C LYS A 97 27.73 -3.96 17.52
N MET A 98 27.46 -3.98 18.83
CA MET A 98 26.21 -4.50 19.38
C MET A 98 25.00 -3.67 18.95
N LYS A 99 25.08 -2.34 19.00
CA LYS A 99 24.00 -1.46 18.52
C LYS A 99 23.69 -1.69 17.04
N LYS A 100 24.72 -1.85 16.20
CA LYS A 100 24.52 -2.16 14.78
C LYS A 100 23.82 -3.50 14.59
N ARG A 101 24.22 -4.54 15.35
CA ARG A 101 23.55 -5.84 15.31
C ARG A 101 22.08 -5.75 15.77
N GLN A 102 21.81 -5.03 16.85
CA GLN A 102 20.45 -4.81 17.34
C GLN A 102 19.59 -4.11 16.28
N LYS A 103 20.12 -3.07 15.64
CA LYS A 103 19.41 -2.36 14.56
C LYS A 103 19.06 -3.30 13.40
N ASN A 104 20.01 -4.10 12.94
CA ASN A 104 19.76 -5.07 11.87
C ASN A 104 18.66 -6.08 12.25
N ILE A 105 18.66 -6.57 13.51
CA ILE A 105 17.61 -7.50 13.98
C ILE A 105 16.25 -6.81 13.95
N LEU A 106 16.15 -5.56 14.43
CA LEU A 106 14.91 -4.80 14.41
C LEU A 106 14.42 -4.53 12.98
N GLU A 107 15.32 -4.19 12.06
CA GLU A 107 15.01 -4.00 10.63
C GLU A 107 14.44 -5.29 10.03
N HIS A 108 15.04 -6.46 10.30
CA HIS A 108 14.52 -7.74 9.83
C HIS A 108 13.17 -8.13 10.45
N LEU A 109 12.96 -7.85 11.74
CA LEU A 109 11.68 -8.09 12.38
C LEU A 109 10.58 -7.22 11.78
N TYR A 110 10.88 -5.94 11.53
CA TYR A 110 9.96 -5.00 10.88
C TYR A 110 9.58 -5.48 9.47
N GLU A 111 10.57 -5.84 8.66
CA GLU A 111 10.35 -6.37 7.30
C GLU A 111 9.48 -7.63 7.32
N TYR A 112 9.76 -8.57 8.24
CA TYR A 112 8.94 -9.76 8.40
C TYR A 112 7.50 -9.43 8.79
N THR A 113 7.27 -8.48 9.71
CA THR A 113 5.91 -8.08 10.09
C THR A 113 5.15 -7.41 8.96
N GLU A 114 5.79 -6.54 8.18
CA GLU A 114 5.17 -5.88 7.02
C GLU A 114 4.79 -6.91 5.95
N LEU A 115 5.66 -7.89 5.68
CA LEU A 115 5.36 -8.99 4.76
C LEU A 115 4.16 -9.82 5.25
N GLN A 116 4.06 -10.10 6.55
CA GLN A 116 2.90 -10.82 7.12
C GLN A 116 1.60 -10.01 7.00
N VAL A 117 1.66 -8.69 7.21
CA VAL A 117 0.51 -7.80 7.03
C VAL A 117 0.08 -7.77 5.56
N HIS A 118 1.02 -7.55 4.65
CA HIS A 118 0.74 -7.53 3.21
C HIS A 118 0.16 -8.85 2.70
N THR A 119 0.75 -9.98 3.07
CA THR A 119 0.22 -11.30 2.68
C THR A 119 -1.18 -11.55 3.22
N LYS A 120 -1.46 -11.17 4.47
CA LYS A 120 -2.80 -11.27 5.07
C LYS A 120 -3.82 -10.37 4.37
N GLU A 121 -3.43 -9.15 3.99
CA GLU A 121 -4.29 -8.25 3.21
C GLU A 121 -4.54 -8.76 1.80
N GLU A 122 -3.54 -9.33 1.14
CA GLU A 122 -3.71 -9.95 -0.17
C GLU A 122 -4.64 -11.17 -0.11
N LEU A 123 -4.51 -12.01 0.93
CA LEU A 123 -5.43 -13.12 1.17
C LEU A 123 -6.85 -12.63 1.41
N ARG A 124 -7.03 -11.55 2.19
CA ARG A 124 -8.34 -10.90 2.36
C ARG A 124 -8.91 -10.40 1.04
N LYS A 125 -8.12 -9.67 0.25
CA LYS A 125 -8.55 -9.18 -1.07
C LYS A 125 -8.92 -10.32 -2.02
N LYS A 126 -8.21 -11.46 -1.96
CA LYS A 126 -8.55 -12.66 -2.74
C LYS A 126 -9.86 -13.27 -2.28
N LEU A 127 -10.06 -13.40 -0.96
CA LEU A 127 -11.32 -13.89 -0.40
C LEU A 127 -12.48 -12.96 -0.75
N ASP A 128 -12.33 -11.64 -0.59
CA ASP A 128 -13.35 -10.65 -0.93
C ASP A 128 -13.70 -10.69 -2.42
N ARG A 129 -12.73 -10.96 -3.31
CA ARG A 129 -12.98 -11.14 -4.75
C ARG A 129 -13.74 -12.44 -5.04
N VAL A 130 -13.41 -13.53 -4.35
CA VAL A 130 -14.13 -14.81 -4.49
C VAL A 130 -15.56 -14.66 -3.95
N ASP A 131 -15.73 -14.06 -2.77
CA ASP A 131 -17.03 -13.74 -2.19
C ASP A 131 -17.82 -12.79 -3.10
N SER A 132 -17.17 -11.82 -3.73
CA SER A 132 -17.80 -10.94 -4.73
C SER A 132 -18.20 -11.68 -6.00
N ALA A 133 -17.41 -12.66 -6.44
CA ALA A 133 -17.74 -13.51 -7.59
C ALA A 133 -18.87 -14.50 -7.28
N ASP A 134 -18.93 -15.05 -6.06
CA ASP A 134 -20.07 -15.83 -5.59
C ASP A 134 -21.31 -14.95 -5.32
N ASN A 135 -21.09 -13.66 -5.05
CA ASN A 135 -22.08 -12.59 -5.07
C ASN A 135 -22.27 -11.99 -6.47
N ASN A 136 -22.09 -12.77 -7.55
CA ASN A 136 -22.65 -12.43 -8.84
C ASN A 136 -24.17 -12.21 -8.68
N LEU A 137 -24.54 -10.95 -8.45
CA LEU A 137 -25.88 -10.45 -8.10
C LEU A 137 -26.99 -10.94 -9.04
N ILE A 138 -26.61 -11.36 -10.26
CA ILE A 138 -27.51 -11.83 -11.31
C ILE A 138 -27.92 -13.30 -11.09
N LYS A 139 -27.11 -14.12 -10.41
CA LYS A 139 -27.43 -15.56 -10.17
C LYS A 139 -28.24 -15.80 -8.90
N LYS A 140 -28.22 -14.87 -7.94
CA LYS A 140 -29.01 -14.98 -6.70
C LYS A 140 -30.42 -14.41 -6.95
N LYS A 141 -31.45 -15.07 -6.39
CA LYS A 141 -32.85 -14.59 -6.45
C LYS A 141 -32.90 -13.17 -5.84
N PRO A 142 -33.49 -12.17 -6.53
CA PRO A 142 -33.51 -10.79 -6.04
C PRO A 142 -34.24 -10.72 -4.70
N SER A 143 -33.60 -10.14 -3.69
CA SER A 143 -34.16 -10.07 -2.33
C SER A 143 -34.29 -8.64 -1.83
N SER A 144 -33.43 -7.74 -2.29
CA SER A 144 -33.47 -6.32 -1.96
C SER A 144 -34.21 -5.52 -3.02
N ARG A 145 -34.79 -4.37 -2.63
CA ARG A 145 -35.38 -3.40 -3.57
C ARG A 145 -34.37 -3.00 -4.66
N HIS A 146 -33.11 -2.78 -4.26
CA HIS A 146 -32.04 -2.42 -5.18
C HIS A 146 -31.81 -3.50 -6.25
N ASP A 147 -31.90 -4.78 -5.89
CA ASP A 147 -31.74 -5.89 -6.85
C ASP A 147 -32.82 -5.83 -7.94
N PHE A 148 -34.06 -5.49 -7.56
CA PHE A 148 -35.16 -5.30 -8.52
C PHE A 148 -34.92 -4.08 -9.42
N ASP A 149 -34.46 -2.95 -8.87
CA ASP A 149 -34.14 -1.75 -9.65
C ASP A 149 -33.05 -2.03 -10.70
N VAL A 150 -32.01 -2.78 -10.32
CA VAL A 150 -30.96 -3.25 -11.24
C VAL A 150 -31.54 -4.15 -12.34
N LEU A 151 -32.44 -5.08 -12.00
CA LEU A 151 -33.09 -5.95 -12.98
C LEU A 151 -33.97 -5.17 -13.96
N TYR A 152 -34.77 -4.20 -13.50
CA TYR A 152 -35.55 -3.33 -14.39
C TYR A 152 -34.63 -2.53 -15.32
N MET A 153 -33.49 -2.03 -14.83
CA MET A 153 -32.51 -1.34 -15.66
C MET A 153 -31.89 -2.26 -16.73
N ILE A 154 -31.55 -3.51 -16.37
CA ILE A 154 -31.03 -4.51 -17.31
C ILE A 154 -32.07 -4.84 -18.39
N ILE A 155 -33.33 -5.05 -17.99
CA ILE A 155 -34.43 -5.31 -18.93
C ILE A 155 -34.63 -4.10 -19.86
N GLY A 156 -34.62 -2.88 -19.32
CA GLY A 156 -34.74 -1.65 -20.12
C GLY A 156 -33.62 -1.52 -21.14
N LYS A 157 -32.37 -1.78 -20.73
CA LYS A 157 -31.22 -1.78 -21.65
C LYS A 157 -31.31 -2.87 -22.72
N TRP A 158 -31.75 -4.06 -22.34
CA TRP A 158 -32.00 -5.15 -23.30
C TRP A 158 -33.08 -4.74 -24.30
N TRP A 159 -34.18 -4.16 -23.84
CA TRP A 159 -35.28 -3.70 -24.70
C TRP A 159 -34.82 -2.61 -25.67
N THR A 160 -34.04 -1.62 -25.23
CA THR A 160 -33.51 -0.58 -26.13
C THR A 160 -32.59 -1.15 -27.20
N ASN A 161 -31.71 -2.08 -26.81
CA ASN A 161 -30.80 -2.73 -27.75
C ASN A 161 -31.56 -3.59 -28.77
N GLU A 162 -32.57 -4.32 -28.31
CA GLU A 162 -33.38 -5.19 -29.16
C GLU A 162 -34.29 -4.37 -30.10
N MET A 163 -34.84 -3.25 -29.62
CA MET A 163 -35.55 -2.29 -30.48
C MET A 163 -34.64 -1.72 -31.56
N GLN A 164 -33.38 -1.41 -31.24
CA GLN A 164 -32.42 -0.95 -32.24
C GLN A 164 -32.13 -2.05 -33.27
N ARG A 165 -31.89 -3.29 -32.83
CA ARG A 165 -31.72 -4.46 -33.71
C ARG A 165 -32.91 -4.66 -34.67
N ILE A 166 -34.14 -4.49 -34.18
CA ILE A 166 -35.35 -4.67 -34.99
C ILE A 166 -35.53 -3.54 -36.01
N ARG A 167 -35.10 -2.31 -35.69
CA ARG A 167 -35.16 -1.17 -36.63
C ARG A 167 -34.28 -1.38 -37.86
N ASP A 168 -33.18 -2.10 -37.71
CA ASP A 168 -32.23 -2.38 -38.80
C ASP A 168 -32.76 -3.47 -39.78
N ILE A 169 -33.90 -4.11 -39.49
CA ILE A 169 -34.50 -5.13 -40.37
C ILE A 169 -35.21 -4.46 -41.56
N PRO A 170 -34.84 -4.79 -42.81
CA PRO A 170 -35.37 -4.13 -44.00
C PRO A 170 -36.83 -4.52 -44.31
N ASP A 171 -37.22 -5.78 -44.06
CA ASP A 171 -38.56 -6.27 -44.33
C ASP A 171 -39.55 -5.86 -43.23
N GLU A 172 -40.62 -5.17 -43.64
CA GLU A 172 -41.66 -4.67 -42.74
C GLU A 172 -42.48 -5.79 -42.09
N THR A 173 -42.72 -6.89 -42.80
CA THR A 173 -43.53 -7.99 -42.28
C THR A 173 -42.79 -8.73 -41.16
N ILE A 174 -41.52 -9.02 -41.38
CA ILE A 174 -40.62 -9.60 -40.39
C ILE A 174 -40.45 -8.64 -39.21
N ARG A 175 -40.25 -7.34 -39.46
CA ARG A 175 -40.12 -6.33 -38.41
C ARG A 175 -41.34 -6.28 -37.49
N LYS A 176 -42.56 -6.29 -38.04
CA LYS A 176 -43.81 -6.32 -37.26
C LYS A 176 -43.91 -7.59 -36.39
N ASN A 177 -43.54 -8.74 -36.93
CA ASN A 177 -43.52 -10.00 -36.18
C ASN A 177 -42.51 -9.97 -35.03
N GLU A 178 -41.29 -9.48 -35.29
CA GLU A 178 -40.26 -9.34 -34.26
C GLU A 178 -40.65 -8.35 -33.16
N HIS A 179 -41.36 -7.26 -33.48
CA HIS A 179 -41.93 -6.36 -32.48
C HIS A 179 -42.94 -7.07 -31.56
N VAL A 180 -43.83 -7.90 -32.11
CA VAL A 180 -44.78 -8.67 -31.30
C VAL A 180 -44.05 -9.67 -30.40
N LYS A 181 -43.03 -10.36 -30.91
CA LYS A 181 -42.21 -11.27 -30.11
C LYS A 181 -41.45 -10.53 -29.00
N LEU A 182 -40.92 -9.34 -29.27
CA LEU A 182 -40.25 -8.50 -28.28
C LEU A 182 -41.22 -8.11 -27.16
N LEU A 183 -42.42 -7.65 -27.52
CA LEU A 183 -43.45 -7.28 -26.56
C LEU A 183 -43.88 -8.47 -25.69
N GLN A 184 -44.05 -9.65 -26.28
CA GLN A 184 -44.38 -10.88 -25.54
C GLN A 184 -43.29 -11.24 -24.52
N LYS A 185 -42.01 -11.13 -24.92
CA LYS A 185 -40.87 -11.37 -24.02
C LYS A 185 -40.82 -10.34 -22.89
N GLU A 186 -41.07 -9.07 -23.18
CA GLU A 186 -41.12 -8.00 -22.19
C GLU A 186 -42.21 -8.27 -21.14
N ILE A 187 -43.44 -8.54 -21.59
CA ILE A 187 -44.57 -8.87 -20.70
C ILE A 187 -44.22 -10.08 -19.83
N TYR A 188 -43.62 -11.12 -20.41
CA TYR A 188 -43.20 -12.31 -19.67
C TYR A 188 -42.17 -11.97 -18.58
N TYR A 189 -41.13 -11.19 -18.90
CA TYR A 189 -40.10 -10.82 -17.92
C TYR A 189 -40.64 -9.91 -16.83
N LEU A 190 -41.42 -8.89 -17.17
CA LEU A 190 -42.02 -7.96 -16.20
C LEU A 190 -42.99 -8.70 -15.27
N SER A 191 -43.88 -9.53 -15.81
CA SER A 191 -44.81 -10.33 -15.01
C SER A 191 -44.09 -11.27 -14.04
N LYS A 192 -43.03 -11.94 -14.51
CA LYS A 192 -42.22 -12.83 -13.66
C LYS A 192 -41.49 -12.05 -12.56
N LEU A 193 -40.98 -10.87 -12.87
CA LEU A 193 -40.30 -9.99 -11.92
C LEU A 193 -41.27 -9.46 -10.86
N ASP A 194 -42.46 -9.03 -11.27
CA ASP A 194 -43.50 -8.53 -10.37
C ASP A 194 -44.01 -9.63 -9.43
N ARG A 195 -44.20 -10.86 -9.93
CA ARG A 195 -44.50 -12.01 -9.09
C ARG A 195 -43.40 -12.26 -8.06
N CYS A 196 -42.13 -12.27 -8.49
CA CYS A 196 -41.01 -12.45 -7.57
C CYS A 196 -40.93 -11.32 -6.53
N ARG A 197 -41.26 -10.10 -6.92
CA ARG A 197 -41.31 -8.94 -6.02
C ARG A 197 -42.42 -9.07 -4.98
N ALA A 198 -43.60 -9.54 -5.38
CA ALA A 198 -44.70 -9.82 -4.47
C ALA A 198 -44.31 -10.91 -3.44
N GLU A 199 -43.73 -12.04 -3.90
CA GLU A 199 -43.24 -13.10 -3.02
C GLU A 199 -42.17 -12.59 -2.03
N CYS A 200 -41.23 -11.76 -2.49
CA CYS A 200 -40.20 -11.20 -1.63
C CYS A 200 -40.77 -10.19 -0.63
N ARG A 201 -41.77 -9.39 -1.02
CA ARG A 201 -42.47 -8.48 -0.12
C ARG A 201 -43.20 -9.23 0.99
N GLU A 202 -43.94 -10.29 0.65
CA GLU A 202 -44.64 -11.12 1.62
C GLU A 202 -43.66 -11.74 2.63
N LYS A 203 -42.55 -12.31 2.15
CA LYS A 203 -41.48 -12.84 3.02
C LYS A 203 -40.84 -11.77 3.89
N ALA A 204 -40.66 -10.56 3.37
CA ALA A 204 -40.11 -9.45 4.13
C ALA A 204 -41.08 -9.00 5.23
N GLU A 205 -42.38 -8.91 4.93
CA GLU A 205 -43.44 -8.59 5.90
C GLU A 205 -43.52 -9.66 7.00
N GLN A 206 -43.50 -10.95 6.64
CA GLN A 206 -43.43 -12.06 7.60
C GLN A 206 -42.18 -11.98 8.49
N LYS A 207 -41.02 -11.67 7.91
CA LYS A 207 -39.76 -11.51 8.66
C LYS A 207 -39.81 -10.29 9.59
N GLN A 208 -40.39 -9.18 9.15
CA GLN A 208 -40.57 -7.98 9.97
C GLN A 208 -41.50 -8.29 11.16
N LEU A 209 -42.62 -8.95 10.92
CA LEU A 209 -43.55 -9.36 11.98
C LEU A 209 -42.88 -10.30 12.99
N LEU A 210 -42.11 -11.29 12.51
CA LEU A 210 -41.31 -12.16 13.39
C LEU A 210 -40.25 -11.38 14.19
N CYS A 211 -39.62 -10.37 13.58
CA CYS A 211 -38.67 -9.49 14.27
C CYS A 211 -39.35 -8.69 15.38
N LEU A 212 -40.55 -8.14 15.11
CA LEU A 212 -41.37 -7.45 16.11
C LEU A 212 -41.75 -8.37 17.28
N LEU A 213 -42.22 -9.59 16.98
CA LEU A 213 -42.55 -10.59 18.00
C LEU A 213 -41.32 -11.00 18.82
N ASN A 214 -40.16 -11.16 18.19
CA ASN A 214 -38.91 -11.45 18.89
C ASN A 214 -38.47 -10.29 19.77
N LYS A 215 -38.66 -9.04 19.33
CA LYS A 215 -38.37 -7.85 20.12
C LYS A 215 -39.29 -7.75 21.34
N ALA A 216 -40.59 -8.04 21.16
CA ALA A 216 -41.57 -8.06 22.25
C ALA A 216 -41.34 -9.21 23.25
N ALA A 217 -40.89 -10.37 22.78
CA ALA A 217 -40.57 -11.52 23.62
C ALA A 217 -39.19 -11.44 24.28
N LYS A 218 -38.40 -10.39 24.01
CA LYS A 218 -37.03 -10.28 24.53
C LYS A 218 -37.06 -9.89 26.02
N PRO A 219 -36.39 -10.63 26.91
CA PRO A 219 -36.33 -10.28 28.32
C PRO A 219 -35.54 -8.98 28.52
N LYS A 220 -35.93 -8.19 29.53
CA LYS A 220 -35.25 -6.94 29.85
C LYS A 220 -33.90 -7.26 30.48
N LYS A 221 -32.83 -6.74 29.88
CA LYS A 221 -31.48 -6.90 30.42
C LYS A 221 -31.16 -5.73 31.34
N MET A 222 -30.64 -6.01 32.53
CA MET A 222 -30.18 -5.01 33.47
C MET A 222 -28.80 -5.37 33.99
N ILE A 223 -27.96 -4.36 34.17
CA ILE A 223 -26.66 -4.52 34.81
C ILE A 223 -26.87 -4.26 36.30
N THR A 224 -26.52 -5.23 37.13
CA THR A 224 -26.58 -5.12 38.59
C THR A 224 -25.41 -4.25 39.08
N SER A 225 -25.48 -3.68 40.29
CA SER A 225 -24.39 -2.92 40.93
C SER A 225 -23.03 -3.64 40.94
N ASN A 226 -23.02 -4.97 40.82
CA ASN A 226 -21.83 -5.80 40.76
C ASN A 226 -21.33 -6.04 39.31
N ASN A 227 -21.72 -5.21 38.34
CA ASN A 227 -21.43 -5.35 36.90
C ASN A 227 -21.85 -6.69 36.25
N LYS A 228 -22.78 -7.43 36.86
CA LYS A 228 -23.33 -8.67 36.30
C LYS A 228 -24.59 -8.37 35.47
N GLU A 229 -24.63 -8.82 34.21
CA GLU A 229 -25.81 -8.74 33.35
C GLU A 229 -26.84 -9.79 33.79
N VAL A 230 -28.02 -9.34 34.22
CA VAL A 230 -29.15 -10.20 34.60
C VAL A 230 -30.30 -9.94 33.63
N SER A 231 -30.88 -11.01 33.08
CA SER A 231 -32.07 -10.95 32.25
C SER A 231 -33.33 -11.16 33.10
N ILE A 232 -34.21 -10.17 33.13
CA ILE A 232 -35.47 -10.19 33.87
C ILE A 232 -36.61 -10.43 32.87
N SER A 233 -37.33 -11.52 33.06
CA SER A 233 -38.54 -11.84 32.30
C SER A 233 -39.77 -11.42 33.11
N THR A 234 -40.50 -10.40 32.64
CA THR A 234 -41.80 -10.03 33.21
C THR A 234 -42.90 -10.96 32.71
N ILE A 235 -44.05 -10.98 33.38
CA ILE A 235 -45.24 -11.75 32.96
C ILE A 235 -45.63 -11.42 31.51
N GLU A 236 -45.49 -10.15 31.11
CA GLU A 236 -45.77 -9.69 29.74
C GLU A 236 -44.79 -10.32 28.73
N THR A 237 -43.49 -10.35 29.02
CA THR A 237 -42.50 -10.99 28.13
C THR A 237 -42.71 -12.50 28.02
N GLN A 238 -43.16 -13.15 29.09
CA GLN A 238 -43.53 -14.57 29.08
C GLN A 238 -44.76 -14.81 28.19
N LYS A 239 -45.82 -14.00 28.35
CA LYS A 239 -47.01 -14.03 27.47
C LYS A 239 -46.63 -13.80 26.00
N ALA A 240 -45.81 -12.80 25.71
CA ALA A 240 -45.32 -12.52 24.35
C ALA A 240 -44.52 -13.70 23.77
N THR A 241 -43.74 -14.40 24.60
CA THR A 241 -43.00 -15.61 24.19
C THR A 241 -43.96 -16.75 23.82
N VAL A 242 -45.00 -16.98 24.62
CA VAL A 242 -46.03 -17.99 24.32
C VAL A 242 -46.77 -17.65 23.03
N LEU A 243 -47.22 -16.41 22.87
CA LEU A 243 -47.91 -15.95 21.65
C LEU A 243 -47.04 -16.10 20.40
N LYS A 244 -45.76 -15.73 20.49
CA LYS A 244 -44.79 -15.95 19.41
C LYS A 244 -44.69 -17.43 19.06
N ASN A 245 -44.60 -18.31 20.05
CA ASN A 245 -44.48 -19.75 19.82
C ASN A 245 -45.74 -20.33 19.16
N ILE A 246 -46.92 -19.84 19.53
CA ILE A 246 -48.19 -20.20 18.87
C ILE A 246 -48.17 -19.74 17.41
N TYR A 247 -47.81 -18.48 17.16
CA TYR A 247 -47.72 -17.92 15.80
C TYR A 247 -46.76 -18.73 14.90
N VAL A 248 -45.56 -19.06 15.40
CA VAL A 248 -44.59 -19.89 14.66
C VAL A 248 -45.13 -21.30 14.39
N LYS A 249 -45.91 -21.89 15.31
CA LYS A 249 -46.54 -23.19 15.11
C LYS A 249 -47.64 -23.16 14.04
N ILE A 250 -48.39 -22.06 13.94
CA ILE A 250 -49.43 -21.88 12.92
C ILE A 250 -48.77 -21.76 11.54
N ILE A 251 -47.79 -20.86 11.38
CA ILE A 251 -47.10 -20.67 10.08
C ILE A 251 -46.40 -21.92 9.57
N ARG A 252 -45.88 -22.78 10.46
CA ARG A 252 -45.19 -24.02 10.05
C ARG A 252 -46.13 -25.14 9.60
N ARG A 253 -47.45 -25.01 9.85
CA ARG A 253 -48.46 -26.01 9.49
C ARG A 253 -49.09 -25.76 8.12
N ASP A 254 -49.03 -24.52 7.65
CA ASP A 254 -49.35 -24.12 6.27
C ASP A 254 -48.12 -24.28 5.35
#